data_AF-W2BWI0-F1
#
_entry.id   AF-W2BWI0-F1
#
_cell.length_a   1.000
_cell.length_b   1.000
_cell.length_c   1.000
_cell.angle_alpha   90.00
_cell.angle_beta   90.00
_cell.angle_gamma   90.00
#
_symmetry.space_group_name_H-M   'P 1'
#
loop_
_entity.id
_entity.type
_entity.pdbx_description
1 polymer ?
#
loop_
_entity_poly.entity_id
_entity_poly.type
_entity_poly.pdbx_seq_one_letter_code
_entity_poly.pdbx_strand_id
1 'polypeptide(L)'
;MNKKKIIMLISVAIVVCLIPSTIFAGSIKKHKVKKPIHHDKQINRMANEFSKKYKEDNGEDDLSVVQSLLRDLVNYFWASEVKDYDTADPKKKTYSKDVWSELNEVYRVINTKINNAKSPYDLIQMTALGAMPSNDILEQLFYMKELGKMTVQIVPNGYKDLPEQRKELNKLIEKTFKYKSRPKSIYNDFYWGKYCDAKKSLKSDAKRIKSFRDIVKVKEELSSKNPEDPEETSGIEIDGEDIPTEQWVYTNKQLDRAKKIISRYSAKLVRKLKNKHNKEKKNIKLADTLLKKFNKTVKNGYDMDLMVKQLDDFIIRLDKIFEDKNMKHPMMTGDRERAKKRLEAIFMDYRKKDYSDSNWENIMQKHSDTIEELEDAEYIEDADEIIKNFGNALKKVPTKAKELKLQRKKYIKIFLKMEKASKYDKKKIHKIIRKAKAELYKADSLEKLKSVYKIYLKKAKRTVITFKIKVKKPVQGPYPRVKGFNMEEVIKFVLHLIRVIGSQR
;
A
#
# COMPACT_ATOMS: atom_id res chain seq x y z
N MET A 1 20.99 61.49 6.28
CA MET A 1 19.54 61.42 5.97
C MET A 1 19.37 61.19 4.48
N ASN A 2 18.65 60.22 3.89
CA ASN A 2 17.66 59.27 4.43
C ASN A 2 17.55 58.00 3.54
N LYS A 3 18.66 57.33 3.20
CA LYS A 3 18.62 55.97 2.59
C LYS A 3 17.94 54.95 3.52
N LYS A 4 18.04 55.14 4.84
CA LYS A 4 17.28 54.34 5.84
C LYS A 4 15.77 54.61 5.81
N LYS A 5 15.29 55.80 5.43
CA LYS A 5 13.83 56.06 5.29
C LYS A 5 13.27 55.52 3.97
N ILE A 6 14.05 55.50 2.88
CA ILE A 6 13.61 54.91 1.61
C ILE A 6 13.47 53.39 1.75
N ILE A 7 14.42 52.72 2.43
CA ILE A 7 14.31 51.28 2.72
C ILE A 7 13.15 51.03 3.69
N MET A 8 12.92 51.88 4.71
CA MET A 8 11.75 51.75 5.58
C MET A 8 10.42 51.95 4.83
N LEU A 9 10.34 52.88 3.87
CA LEU A 9 9.15 53.11 3.04
C LEU A 9 8.87 51.93 2.11
N ILE A 10 9.90 51.31 1.55
CA ILE A 10 9.77 50.09 0.73
C ILE A 10 9.39 48.89 1.60
N SER A 11 9.95 48.76 2.81
CA SER A 11 9.56 47.73 3.77
C SER A 11 8.11 47.91 4.27
N VAL A 12 7.66 49.14 4.48
CA VAL A 12 6.28 49.43 4.88
C VAL A 12 5.31 49.25 3.71
N ALA A 13 5.69 49.57 2.48
CA ALA A 13 4.89 49.25 1.30
C ALA A 13 4.74 47.73 1.08
N ILE A 14 5.80 46.95 1.31
CA ILE A 14 5.75 45.48 1.21
C ILE A 14 4.93 44.86 2.35
N VAL A 15 4.97 45.44 3.56
CA VAL A 15 4.19 44.94 4.71
C VAL A 15 2.71 45.36 4.63
N VAL A 16 2.38 46.53 4.06
CA VAL A 16 0.99 46.98 3.86
C VAL A 16 0.35 46.32 2.63
N CYS A 17 1.12 45.88 1.64
CA CYS A 17 0.62 45.03 0.55
C CYS A 17 0.48 43.54 0.95
N LEU A 18 0.99 43.12 2.11
CA LEU A 18 0.91 41.74 2.60
C LEU A 18 -0.04 41.60 3.78
N ILE A 19 -1.32 41.95 3.50
CA ILE A 19 -2.59 41.57 4.16
C ILE A 19 -3.17 42.72 5.02
N PRO A 20 -4.47 43.12 4.87
CA PRO A 20 -5.62 42.36 4.37
C PRO A 20 -6.61 43.14 3.46
N SER A 21 -6.77 42.73 2.20
CA SER A 21 -8.06 42.85 1.48
C SER A 21 -8.04 42.15 0.13
N THR A 22 -8.74 41.02 0.09
CA THR A 22 -9.54 40.51 -1.05
C THR A 22 -8.90 40.24 -2.43
N ILE A 23 -8.85 38.94 -2.76
CA ILE A 23 -9.39 38.32 -4.00
C ILE A 23 -8.60 38.55 -5.30
N PHE A 24 -7.88 37.51 -5.73
CA PHE A 24 -7.90 36.88 -7.08
C PHE A 24 -6.87 35.73 -7.01
N ALA A 25 -7.19 34.46 -6.73
CA ALA A 25 -8.14 33.55 -7.36
C ALA A 25 -7.91 33.38 -8.88
N GLY A 26 -6.81 32.71 -9.22
CA GLY A 26 -6.54 32.10 -10.53
C GLY A 26 -5.09 31.59 -10.55
N SER A 27 -4.73 30.37 -10.91
CA SER A 27 -5.50 29.24 -11.42
C SER A 27 -4.63 27.99 -11.32
N ILE A 28 -4.88 27.16 -10.31
CA ILE A 28 -4.87 25.71 -10.50
C ILE A 28 -6.19 25.31 -9.90
N LYS A 29 -7.18 25.01 -10.75
CA LYS A 29 -8.43 24.37 -10.35
C LYS A 29 -8.07 22.96 -9.85
N LYS A 30 -7.46 22.86 -8.66
CA LYS A 30 -7.80 21.76 -7.77
C LYS A 30 -9.25 22.03 -7.47
N HIS A 31 -10.15 21.31 -8.14
CA HIS A 31 -11.53 21.22 -7.69
C HIS A 31 -11.44 21.06 -6.18
N LYS A 32 -11.92 22.05 -5.42
CA LYS A 32 -12.36 21.78 -4.06
C LYS A 32 -13.39 20.70 -4.28
N VAL A 33 -12.98 19.45 -4.12
CA VAL A 33 -13.89 18.33 -3.99
C VAL A 33 -14.73 18.77 -2.81
N LYS A 34 -15.94 19.31 -3.08
CA LYS A 34 -16.98 19.37 -2.07
C LYS A 34 -16.98 17.96 -1.52
N LYS A 35 -16.73 17.81 -0.20
CA LYS A 35 -16.82 16.51 0.47
C LYS A 35 -18.06 15.81 -0.09
N PRO A 36 -17.98 14.51 -0.44
CA PRO A 36 -19.12 13.79 -0.98
C PRO A 36 -20.30 14.07 -0.06
N ILE A 37 -21.32 14.71 -0.63
CA ILE A 37 -22.58 14.89 0.06
C ILE A 37 -23.16 13.47 0.10
N HIS A 38 -23.57 13.03 1.29
CA HIS A 38 -24.23 11.76 1.64
C HIS A 38 -23.40 10.67 2.32
N HIS A 39 -23.52 10.66 3.65
CA HIS A 39 -23.23 9.51 4.52
C HIS A 39 -24.26 8.36 4.36
N ASP A 40 -25.10 8.37 3.31
CA ASP A 40 -26.13 7.36 3.11
C ASP A 40 -25.58 6.14 2.36
N LYS A 41 -25.50 5.00 3.07
CA LYS A 41 -24.97 3.74 2.55
C LYS A 41 -25.67 3.26 1.28
N GLN A 42 -26.96 3.58 1.08
CA GLN A 42 -27.72 3.14 -0.08
C GLN A 42 -27.37 3.99 -1.31
N ILE A 43 -27.29 5.33 -1.15
CA ILE A 43 -26.85 6.23 -2.22
C ILE A 43 -25.41 5.88 -2.65
N ASN A 44 -24.52 5.61 -1.70
CA ASN A 44 -23.14 5.20 -1.98
C ASN A 44 -23.07 3.86 -2.71
N ARG A 45 -23.90 2.87 -2.34
CA ARG A 45 -24.00 1.59 -3.07
C ARG A 45 -24.45 1.81 -4.52
N MET A 46 -25.47 2.63 -4.74
CA MET A 46 -25.97 2.88 -6.09
C MET A 46 -24.99 3.70 -6.95
N ALA A 47 -24.28 4.66 -6.36
CA ALA A 47 -23.19 5.35 -7.03
C ALA A 47 -22.06 4.39 -7.45
N ASN A 48 -21.77 3.38 -6.61
CA ASN A 48 -20.80 2.34 -6.95
C ASN A 48 -21.32 1.39 -8.05
N GLU A 49 -22.61 1.06 -8.07
CA GLU A 49 -23.23 0.28 -9.16
C GLU A 49 -23.20 1.03 -10.48
N PHE A 50 -23.50 2.33 -10.47
CA PHE A 50 -23.30 3.20 -11.62
C PHE A 50 -21.86 3.15 -12.12
N SER A 51 -20.89 3.27 -11.21
CA SER A 51 -19.46 3.22 -11.55
C SER A 51 -19.04 1.89 -12.17
N LYS A 52 -19.63 0.77 -11.74
CA LYS A 52 -19.40 -0.55 -12.34
C LYS A 52 -19.96 -0.63 -13.76
N LYS A 53 -21.23 -0.25 -13.96
CA LYS A 53 -21.87 -0.26 -15.29
C LYS A 53 -21.15 0.63 -16.29
N TYR A 54 -20.76 1.83 -15.86
CA TYR A 54 -19.97 2.76 -16.69
C TYR A 54 -18.63 2.16 -17.15
N LYS A 55 -17.97 1.30 -16.35
CA LYS A 55 -16.74 0.59 -16.74
C LYS A 55 -16.99 -0.57 -17.70
N GLU A 56 -18.16 -1.23 -17.59
CA GLU A 56 -18.54 -2.37 -18.44
C GLU A 56 -18.89 -1.93 -19.87
N ASP A 57 -19.45 -0.74 -20.04
CA ASP A 57 -19.83 -0.16 -21.35
C ASP A 57 -18.63 0.53 -22.08
N ASN A 58 -17.40 0.02 -21.90
CA ASN A 58 -16.15 0.45 -22.54
C ASN A 58 -15.62 1.87 -22.23
N GLY A 59 -16.20 2.63 -21.29
CA GLY A 59 -15.58 3.86 -20.78
C GLY A 59 -15.30 4.94 -21.83
N GLU A 60 -15.96 4.89 -22.99
CA GLU A 60 -16.01 6.05 -23.87
C GLU A 60 -16.80 7.15 -23.15
N ASP A 61 -16.24 8.36 -23.11
CA ASP A 61 -16.88 9.58 -22.61
C ASP A 61 -18.04 10.01 -23.53
N ASP A 62 -18.89 9.08 -23.93
CA ASP A 62 -20.11 9.37 -24.65
C ASP A 62 -21.16 9.88 -23.65
N LEU A 63 -21.54 11.14 -23.86
CA LEU A 63 -22.60 11.80 -23.12
C LEU A 63 -23.91 11.00 -23.19
N SER A 64 -24.22 10.36 -24.31
CA SER A 64 -25.47 9.62 -24.51
C SER A 64 -25.57 8.42 -23.57
N VAL A 65 -24.47 7.68 -23.40
CA VAL A 65 -24.35 6.53 -22.49
C VAL A 65 -24.48 6.99 -21.04
N VAL A 66 -23.75 8.05 -20.65
CA VAL A 66 -23.82 8.61 -19.30
C VAL A 66 -25.21 9.13 -18.97
N GLN A 67 -25.87 9.80 -19.91
CA GLN A 67 -27.26 10.25 -19.76
C GLN A 67 -28.22 9.08 -19.57
N SER A 68 -28.07 8.00 -20.34
CA SER A 68 -28.91 6.80 -20.22
C SER A 68 -28.74 6.13 -18.85
N LEU A 69 -27.49 5.85 -18.46
CA LEU A 69 -27.19 5.22 -17.17
C LEU A 69 -27.69 6.05 -15.98
N LEU A 70 -27.59 7.38 -16.06
CA LEU A 70 -28.12 8.26 -15.02
C LEU A 70 -29.65 8.31 -15.01
N ARG A 71 -30.32 8.27 -16.17
CA ARG A 71 -31.79 8.16 -16.22
C ARG A 71 -32.26 6.85 -15.59
N ASP A 72 -31.59 5.74 -15.90
CA ASP A 72 -31.91 4.44 -15.30
C ASP A 72 -31.73 4.45 -13.79
N LEU A 73 -30.63 5.04 -13.31
CA LEU A 73 -30.40 5.22 -11.88
C LEU A 73 -31.50 6.06 -11.22
N VAL A 74 -31.88 7.20 -11.83
CA VAL A 74 -32.92 8.09 -11.31
C VAL A 74 -34.29 7.42 -11.30
N ASN A 75 -34.64 6.69 -12.36
CA ASN A 75 -35.90 5.96 -12.46
C ASN A 75 -35.98 4.83 -11.44
N TYR A 76 -34.89 4.08 -11.29
CA TYR A 76 -34.79 3.03 -10.28
C TYR A 76 -34.95 3.61 -8.87
N PHE A 77 -34.26 4.71 -8.58
CA PHE A 77 -34.32 5.38 -7.29
C PHE A 77 -35.71 5.98 -7.00
N TRP A 78 -36.35 6.55 -8.02
CA TRP A 78 -37.73 7.01 -7.93
C TRP A 78 -38.67 5.86 -7.57
N ALA A 79 -38.59 4.74 -8.30
CA ALA A 79 -39.41 3.56 -8.04
C ALA A 79 -39.13 2.92 -6.67
N SER A 80 -37.91 3.02 -6.14
CA SER A 80 -37.56 2.43 -4.84
C SER A 80 -37.98 3.31 -3.66
N GLU A 81 -37.81 4.63 -3.75
CA GLU A 81 -38.03 5.53 -2.62
C GLU A 81 -39.38 6.26 -2.64
N VAL A 82 -39.98 6.41 -3.81
CA VAL A 82 -41.29 7.06 -3.97
C VAL A 82 -42.33 5.98 -4.13
N LYS A 83 -43.18 5.82 -3.11
CA LYS A 83 -44.30 4.87 -3.16
C LYS A 83 -45.27 5.30 -4.26
N ASP A 84 -45.75 4.34 -5.04
CA ASP A 84 -46.71 4.62 -6.10
C ASP A 84 -47.93 5.41 -5.56
N TYR A 85 -48.33 6.40 -6.35
CA TYR A 85 -49.65 6.99 -6.22
C TYR A 85 -50.64 5.88 -6.60
N ASP A 86 -51.47 5.41 -5.68
CA ASP A 86 -52.46 4.37 -5.97
C ASP A 86 -53.43 4.91 -7.03
N THR A 87 -53.20 4.54 -8.29
CA THR A 87 -54.02 4.96 -9.43
C THR A 87 -55.38 4.26 -9.42
N ALA A 88 -55.54 3.18 -8.65
CA ALA A 88 -56.78 2.43 -8.52
C ALA A 88 -57.74 3.05 -7.49
N ASP A 89 -57.23 3.76 -6.47
CA ASP A 89 -58.04 4.55 -5.54
C ASP A 89 -57.49 5.98 -5.36
N PRO A 90 -57.92 6.94 -6.20
CA PRO A 90 -57.52 8.35 -6.12
C PRO A 90 -57.82 9.02 -4.76
N LYS A 91 -58.63 8.39 -3.88
CA LYS A 91 -58.94 8.89 -2.54
C LYS A 91 -57.88 8.51 -1.50
N LYS A 92 -57.03 7.50 -1.76
CA LYS A 92 -55.89 7.12 -0.92
C LYS A 92 -54.60 7.78 -1.43
N LYS A 93 -54.50 9.10 -1.23
CA LYS A 93 -53.29 9.84 -1.59
C LYS A 93 -52.11 9.34 -0.74
N THR A 94 -51.04 8.86 -1.37
CA THR A 94 -49.80 8.46 -0.66
C THR A 94 -49.05 9.67 -0.09
N TYR A 95 -49.11 10.81 -0.78
CA TYR A 95 -48.45 12.06 -0.43
C TYR A 95 -49.44 13.23 -0.40
N SER A 96 -49.17 14.24 0.43
CA SER A 96 -49.87 15.53 0.33
C SER A 96 -49.50 16.24 -0.97
N LYS A 97 -50.35 17.18 -1.44
CA LYS A 97 -50.12 17.91 -2.69
C LYS A 97 -48.76 18.63 -2.68
N ASP A 98 -48.38 19.20 -1.55
CA ASP A 98 -47.15 19.97 -1.40
C ASP A 98 -45.90 19.07 -1.46
N VAL A 99 -45.91 17.94 -0.73
CA VAL A 99 -44.81 16.95 -0.79
C VAL A 99 -44.66 16.37 -2.20
N TRP A 100 -45.78 16.02 -2.83
CA TRP A 100 -45.77 15.51 -4.21
C TRP A 100 -45.21 16.54 -5.19
N SER A 101 -45.56 17.82 -5.03
CA SER A 101 -45.01 18.89 -5.85
C SER A 101 -43.49 19.01 -5.68
N GLU A 102 -42.97 18.91 -4.45
CA GLU A 102 -41.52 18.95 -4.20
C GLU A 102 -40.78 17.72 -4.74
N LEU A 103 -41.36 16.51 -4.62
CA LEU A 103 -40.80 15.29 -5.21
C LEU A 103 -40.67 15.42 -6.74
N ASN A 104 -41.73 15.88 -7.40
CA ASN A 104 -41.71 16.12 -8.85
C ASN A 104 -40.69 17.19 -9.23
N GLU A 105 -40.53 18.23 -8.40
CA GLU A 105 -39.52 19.26 -8.66
C GLU A 105 -38.10 18.69 -8.59
N VAL A 106 -37.80 17.86 -7.60
CA VAL A 106 -36.51 17.18 -7.48
C VAL A 106 -36.24 16.31 -8.71
N TYR A 107 -37.22 15.48 -9.11
CA TYR A 107 -37.12 14.63 -10.29
C TYR A 107 -36.93 15.46 -11.58
N ARG A 108 -37.66 16.57 -11.71
CA ARG A 108 -37.54 17.50 -12.85
C ARG A 108 -36.16 18.15 -12.90
N VAL A 109 -35.63 18.61 -11.77
CA VAL A 109 -34.30 19.25 -11.69
C VAL A 109 -33.20 18.28 -12.12
N ILE A 110 -33.24 17.02 -11.66
CA ILE A 110 -32.28 16.00 -12.09
C ILE A 110 -32.36 15.78 -13.61
N ASN A 111 -33.56 15.51 -14.13
CA ASN A 111 -33.74 15.21 -15.55
C ASN A 111 -33.40 16.40 -16.44
N THR A 112 -33.72 17.63 -16.03
CA THR A 112 -33.30 18.84 -16.74
C THR A 112 -31.79 18.95 -16.80
N LYS A 113 -31.09 18.64 -15.70
CA LYS A 113 -29.62 18.64 -15.68
C LYS A 113 -29.03 17.58 -16.60
N ILE A 114 -29.58 16.35 -16.58
CA ILE A 114 -29.17 15.28 -17.49
C ILE A 114 -29.37 15.69 -18.95
N ASN A 115 -30.55 16.21 -19.29
CA ASN A 115 -30.92 16.58 -20.66
C ASN A 115 -30.11 17.76 -21.21
N ASN A 116 -29.76 18.72 -20.35
CA ASN A 116 -29.05 19.94 -20.76
C ASN A 116 -27.53 19.84 -20.66
N ALA A 117 -26.99 18.70 -20.21
CA ALA A 117 -25.55 18.47 -20.16
C ALA A 117 -24.93 18.55 -21.55
N LYS A 118 -23.73 19.13 -21.63
CA LYS A 118 -22.96 19.25 -22.88
C LYS A 118 -21.76 18.32 -22.91
N SER A 119 -21.40 17.76 -21.76
CA SER A 119 -20.28 16.84 -21.59
C SER A 119 -20.59 15.83 -20.48
N PRO A 120 -20.07 14.59 -20.56
CA PRO A 120 -20.17 13.63 -19.45
C PRO A 120 -19.72 14.22 -18.12
N TYR A 121 -18.66 15.04 -18.13
CA TYR A 121 -18.10 15.68 -16.94
C TYR A 121 -19.03 16.71 -16.28
N ASP A 122 -20.11 17.14 -16.95
CA ASP A 122 -21.17 17.94 -16.32
C ASP A 122 -22.04 17.09 -15.38
N LEU A 123 -22.05 15.78 -15.59
CA LEU A 123 -22.90 14.80 -14.92
C LEU A 123 -22.13 13.85 -14.01
N ILE A 124 -20.87 13.58 -14.30
CA ILE A 124 -20.01 12.68 -13.52
C ILE A 124 -18.81 13.40 -12.88
N GLN A 125 -18.31 12.83 -11.79
CA GLN A 125 -17.06 13.20 -11.14
C GLN A 125 -16.11 11.99 -11.09
N MET A 126 -14.84 12.23 -11.39
CA MET A 126 -13.81 11.20 -11.33
C MET A 126 -13.28 11.06 -9.91
N THR A 127 -13.30 9.84 -9.37
CA THR A 127 -12.78 9.48 -8.05
C THR A 127 -11.75 8.36 -8.17
N ALA A 128 -11.00 8.07 -7.09
CA ALA A 128 -10.09 6.93 -7.04
C ALA A 128 -10.78 5.56 -7.28
N LEU A 129 -12.09 5.49 -7.10
CA LEU A 129 -12.91 4.28 -7.29
C LEU A 129 -13.51 4.19 -8.71
N GLY A 130 -13.47 5.28 -9.49
CA GLY A 130 -14.03 5.40 -10.83
C GLY A 130 -14.90 6.65 -11.02
N ALA A 131 -15.57 6.73 -12.17
CA ALA A 131 -16.58 7.75 -12.44
C ALA A 131 -17.81 7.53 -11.53
N MET A 132 -18.27 8.60 -10.90
CA MET A 132 -19.48 8.63 -10.07
C MET A 132 -20.42 9.73 -10.54
N PRO A 133 -21.73 9.67 -10.24
CA PRO A 133 -22.60 10.82 -10.45
C PRO A 133 -22.06 12.06 -9.71
N SER A 134 -22.23 13.23 -10.30
CA SER A 134 -21.84 14.50 -9.69
C SER A 134 -22.57 14.74 -8.36
N ASN A 135 -21.91 15.43 -7.44
CA ASN A 135 -22.47 15.72 -6.11
C ASN A 135 -23.86 16.37 -6.15
N ASP A 136 -24.15 17.23 -7.14
CA ASP A 136 -25.46 17.87 -7.25
C ASP A 136 -26.58 16.87 -7.59
N ILE A 137 -26.28 15.82 -8.38
CA ILE A 137 -27.22 14.74 -8.69
C ILE A 137 -27.43 13.87 -7.45
N LEU A 138 -26.34 13.49 -6.77
CA LEU A 138 -26.41 12.75 -5.51
C LEU A 138 -27.24 13.51 -4.45
N GLU A 139 -27.09 14.83 -4.38
CA GLU A 139 -27.90 15.73 -3.55
C GLU A 139 -29.39 15.67 -3.87
N GLN A 140 -29.75 15.66 -5.16
CA GLN A 140 -31.16 15.52 -5.52
C GLN A 140 -31.72 14.13 -5.20
N LEU A 141 -30.96 13.05 -5.43
CA LEU A 141 -31.38 11.70 -5.06
C LEU A 141 -31.62 11.58 -3.55
N PHE A 142 -30.76 12.19 -2.73
CA PHE A 142 -31.00 12.27 -1.29
C PHE A 142 -32.29 13.01 -0.94
N TYR A 143 -32.57 14.16 -1.56
CA TYR A 143 -33.85 14.85 -1.33
C TYR A 143 -35.04 13.98 -1.75
N MET A 144 -34.94 13.27 -2.88
CA MET A 144 -36.00 12.36 -3.34
C MET A 144 -36.30 11.29 -2.29
N LYS A 145 -35.25 10.67 -1.73
CA LYS A 145 -35.36 9.68 -0.65
C LYS A 145 -36.05 10.22 0.59
N GLU A 146 -35.56 11.33 1.11
CA GLU A 146 -36.05 11.87 2.38
C GLU A 146 -37.46 12.46 2.25
N LEU A 147 -37.79 13.06 1.10
CA LEU A 147 -39.15 13.49 0.79
C LEU A 147 -40.08 12.28 0.58
N GLY A 148 -39.61 11.19 -0.02
CA GLY A 148 -40.35 9.95 -0.24
C GLY A 148 -40.85 9.31 1.07
N LYS A 149 -40.20 9.60 2.20
CA LYS A 149 -40.63 9.19 3.54
C LYS A 149 -41.80 10.03 4.08
N MET A 150 -42.01 11.26 3.59
CA MET A 150 -43.01 12.22 4.11
C MET A 150 -44.42 11.96 3.54
N THR A 151 -44.93 10.75 3.79
CA THR A 151 -46.27 10.31 3.37
C THR A 151 -47.40 11.03 4.12
N VAL A 152 -48.65 10.89 3.65
CA VAL A 152 -49.83 11.48 4.32
C VAL A 152 -50.04 10.99 5.75
N GLN A 153 -49.49 9.82 6.11
CA GLN A 153 -49.52 9.33 7.50
C GLN A 153 -48.62 10.18 8.43
N ILE A 154 -47.65 10.90 7.87
CA ILE A 154 -46.69 11.73 8.60
C ILE A 154 -47.05 13.22 8.49
N VAL A 155 -47.38 13.69 7.28
CA VAL A 155 -47.69 15.09 6.98
C VAL A 155 -49.01 15.20 6.18
N PRO A 156 -50.16 14.89 6.80
CA PRO A 156 -51.45 14.81 6.11
C PRO A 156 -51.88 16.14 5.47
N ASN A 157 -51.50 17.28 6.04
CA ASN A 157 -51.95 18.61 5.61
C ASN A 157 -50.89 19.38 4.81
N GLY A 158 -49.80 18.73 4.40
CA GLY A 158 -48.75 19.37 3.60
C GLY A 158 -48.13 20.55 4.33
N TYR A 159 -48.01 21.71 3.67
CA TYR A 159 -47.33 22.86 4.25
C TYR A 159 -47.93 23.39 5.56
N LYS A 160 -49.20 23.08 5.84
CA LYS A 160 -49.82 23.40 7.13
C LYS A 160 -49.17 22.66 8.31
N ASP A 161 -48.50 21.53 8.07
CA ASP A 161 -47.79 20.78 9.10
C ASP A 161 -46.35 21.29 9.34
N LEU A 162 -45.83 22.20 8.49
CA LEU A 162 -44.49 22.76 8.65
C LEU A 162 -44.23 23.39 10.04
N PRO A 163 -45.16 24.13 10.68
CA PRO A 163 -44.93 24.67 12.02
C PRO A 163 -44.64 23.59 13.06
N GLU A 164 -45.37 22.47 13.05
CA GLU A 164 -45.12 21.36 13.98
C GLU A 164 -43.83 20.62 13.61
N GLN A 165 -43.55 20.42 12.32
CA GLN A 165 -42.27 19.86 11.87
C GLN A 165 -41.06 20.72 12.31
N ARG A 166 -41.17 22.06 12.26
CA ARG A 166 -40.14 22.97 12.78
C ARG A 166 -39.96 22.82 14.29
N LYS A 167 -41.05 22.64 15.03
CA LYS A 167 -41.02 22.46 16.49
C LYS A 167 -40.35 21.14 16.87
N GLU A 168 -40.71 20.04 16.21
CA GLU A 168 -40.07 18.73 16.38
C GLU A 168 -38.58 18.77 16.00
N LEU A 169 -38.23 19.41 14.89
CA LEU A 169 -36.85 19.59 14.48
C LEU A 169 -36.05 20.42 15.50
N ASN A 170 -36.62 21.49 16.05
CA ASN A 170 -35.97 22.27 17.10
C ASN A 170 -35.75 21.44 18.39
N LYS A 171 -36.71 20.58 18.78
CA LYS A 171 -36.52 19.63 19.89
C LYS A 171 -35.37 18.67 19.60
N LEU A 172 -35.28 18.17 18.36
CA LEU A 172 -34.21 17.28 17.94
C LEU A 172 -32.84 18.00 18.00
N ILE A 173 -32.73 19.21 17.46
CA ILE A 173 -31.53 20.05 17.57
C ILE A 173 -31.15 20.24 19.05
N GLU A 174 -32.10 20.58 19.92
CA GLU A 174 -31.82 20.74 21.34
C GLU A 174 -31.35 19.44 22.01
N LYS A 175 -31.91 18.30 21.60
CA LYS A 175 -31.53 16.98 22.09
C LYS A 175 -30.09 16.62 21.65
N THR A 176 -29.76 16.79 20.37
CA THR A 176 -28.41 16.53 19.84
C THR A 176 -27.36 17.41 20.53
N PHE A 177 -27.71 18.66 20.82
CA PHE A 177 -26.81 19.61 21.48
C PHE A 177 -26.99 19.68 23.01
N LYS A 178 -27.66 18.70 23.64
CA LYS A 178 -28.03 18.77 25.07
C LYS A 178 -26.78 18.67 25.95
N TYR A 179 -26.64 19.67 26.81
CA TYR A 179 -25.48 19.97 27.68
C TYR A 179 -25.02 18.82 28.61
N LYS A 180 -25.85 17.82 28.91
CA LYS A 180 -25.51 16.77 29.88
C LYS A 180 -24.44 15.79 29.38
N SER A 181 -24.27 15.63 28.07
CA SER A 181 -23.22 14.78 27.50
C SER A 181 -21.93 15.56 27.18
N ARG A 182 -21.96 16.91 27.16
CA ARG A 182 -20.92 17.74 26.54
C ARG A 182 -20.79 19.15 27.17
N PRO A 183 -20.28 19.27 28.40
CA PRO A 183 -20.06 20.58 29.03
C PRO A 183 -18.98 21.39 28.29
N LYS A 184 -19.02 22.72 28.38
CA LYS A 184 -17.96 23.60 27.82
C LYS A 184 -16.55 23.12 28.21
N SER A 185 -16.39 22.58 29.42
CA SER A 185 -15.12 22.13 29.99
C SER A 185 -14.41 21.01 29.22
N ILE A 186 -15.13 20.20 28.42
CA ILE A 186 -14.49 19.15 27.61
C ILE A 186 -13.92 19.67 26.29
N TYR A 187 -14.21 20.91 25.91
CA TYR A 187 -13.70 21.56 24.69
C TYR A 187 -12.76 22.71 25.04
N ASN A 188 -11.92 23.11 24.10
CA ASN A 188 -11.26 24.42 24.15
C ASN A 188 -12.19 25.49 23.60
N ASP A 189 -11.85 26.76 23.76
CA ASP A 189 -12.72 27.86 23.31
C ASP A 189 -12.99 27.85 21.79
N PHE A 190 -12.04 27.39 20.98
CA PHE A 190 -12.21 27.28 19.52
C PHE A 190 -13.29 26.26 19.14
N TYR A 191 -13.19 25.02 19.61
CA TYR A 191 -14.18 23.99 19.32
C TYR A 191 -15.51 24.21 20.04
N TRP A 192 -15.47 24.85 21.22
CA TRP A 192 -16.69 25.30 21.87
C TRP A 192 -17.41 26.38 21.06
N GLY A 193 -16.66 27.30 20.45
CA GLY A 193 -17.18 28.29 19.50
C GLY A 193 -17.86 27.60 18.32
N LYS A 194 -17.15 26.70 17.62
CA LYS A 194 -17.72 25.91 16.51
C LYS A 194 -19.00 25.17 16.90
N TYR A 195 -19.03 24.55 18.09
CA TYR A 195 -20.20 23.87 18.62
C TYR A 195 -21.39 24.83 18.84
N CYS A 196 -21.14 25.98 19.46
CA CYS A 196 -22.17 26.99 19.69
C CYS A 196 -22.70 27.59 18.39
N ASP A 197 -21.82 27.87 17.43
CA ASP A 197 -22.17 28.47 16.14
C ASP A 197 -22.99 27.49 15.30
N ALA A 198 -22.60 26.21 15.25
CA ALA A 198 -23.40 25.16 14.60
C ALA A 198 -24.81 25.08 15.19
N LYS A 199 -24.94 25.08 16.53
CA LYS A 199 -26.24 25.08 17.21
C LYS A 199 -27.09 26.31 16.82
N LYS A 200 -26.48 27.49 16.82
CA LYS A 200 -27.16 28.75 16.47
C LYS A 200 -27.59 28.76 15.01
N SER A 201 -26.72 28.32 14.09
CA SER A 201 -27.01 28.23 12.66
C SER A 201 -28.19 27.30 12.42
N LEU A 202 -28.13 26.05 12.92
CA LEU A 202 -29.20 25.08 12.75
C LEU A 202 -30.55 25.57 13.29
N LYS A 203 -30.56 26.28 14.43
CA LYS A 203 -31.77 26.93 14.94
C LYS A 203 -32.28 28.06 14.06
N SER A 204 -31.37 28.87 13.52
CA SER A 204 -31.71 29.94 12.57
C SER A 204 -32.31 29.36 11.28
N ASP A 205 -31.69 28.31 10.74
CA ASP A 205 -32.15 27.63 9.54
C ASP A 205 -33.50 26.95 9.76
N ALA A 206 -33.69 26.29 10.91
CA ALA A 206 -34.97 25.72 11.32
C ALA A 206 -36.10 26.76 11.40
N LYS A 207 -35.80 28.00 11.81
CA LYS A 207 -36.80 29.10 11.81
C LYS A 207 -37.19 29.53 10.39
N ARG A 208 -36.26 29.46 9.44
CA ARG A 208 -36.41 29.93 8.05
C ARG A 208 -37.00 28.88 7.10
N ILE A 209 -37.25 27.66 7.56
CA ILE A 209 -37.89 26.60 6.78
C ILE A 209 -39.15 27.12 6.09
N LYS A 210 -39.27 26.94 4.77
CA LYS A 210 -40.48 27.25 4.01
C LYS A 210 -40.98 26.09 3.17
N SER A 211 -40.18 25.03 3.06
CA SER A 211 -40.45 23.82 2.29
C SER A 211 -40.08 22.56 3.07
N PHE A 212 -40.54 21.39 2.62
CA PHE A 212 -40.10 20.11 3.16
C PHE A 212 -38.64 19.83 2.85
N ARG A 213 -38.15 20.27 1.69
CA ARG A 213 -36.72 20.23 1.35
C ARG A 213 -35.85 20.98 2.34
N ASP A 214 -36.30 22.12 2.86
CA ASP A 214 -35.56 22.85 3.91
C ASP A 214 -35.46 22.03 5.21
N ILE A 215 -36.52 21.27 5.56
CA ILE A 215 -36.47 20.34 6.70
C ILE A 215 -35.40 19.27 6.46
N VAL A 216 -35.38 18.67 5.26
CA VAL A 216 -34.38 17.65 4.90
C VAL A 216 -32.96 18.21 5.01
N LYS A 217 -32.69 19.41 4.45
CA LYS A 217 -31.40 20.09 4.55
C LYS A 217 -30.93 20.27 5.99
N VAL A 218 -31.80 20.79 6.85
CA VAL A 218 -31.44 21.04 8.25
C VAL A 218 -31.23 19.72 9.01
N LYS A 219 -32.01 18.68 8.70
CA LYS A 219 -31.80 17.34 9.28
C LYS A 219 -30.48 16.72 8.84
N GLU A 220 -30.11 16.84 7.57
CA GLU A 220 -28.84 16.36 7.03
C GLU A 220 -27.66 17.07 7.70
N GLU A 221 -27.70 18.40 7.80
CA GLU A 221 -26.65 19.17 8.47
C GLU A 221 -26.59 18.81 9.97
N LEU A 222 -27.74 18.58 10.62
CA LEU A 222 -27.78 18.11 12.01
C LEU A 222 -27.15 16.72 12.16
N SER A 223 -27.40 15.79 11.24
CA SER A 223 -26.79 14.45 11.22
C SER A 223 -25.28 14.53 11.03
N SER A 224 -24.77 15.41 10.16
CA SER A 224 -23.31 15.63 10.01
C SER A 224 -22.65 16.17 11.28
N LYS A 225 -23.45 16.80 12.17
CA LYS A 225 -22.99 17.26 13.49
C LYS A 225 -23.27 16.24 14.60
N ASN A 226 -23.99 15.16 14.32
CA ASN A 226 -24.30 14.14 15.31
C ASN A 226 -23.03 13.33 15.62
N PRO A 227 -22.57 13.35 16.87
CA PRO A 227 -21.35 12.64 17.24
C PRO A 227 -21.59 11.18 17.66
N GLU A 228 -22.84 10.72 17.66
CA GLU A 228 -23.24 9.34 17.97
C GLU A 228 -23.19 8.41 16.75
N ASP A 229 -22.66 8.86 15.62
CA ASP A 229 -22.39 8.03 14.44
C ASP A 229 -20.87 7.78 14.33
N PRO A 230 -20.30 6.87 15.16
CA PRO A 230 -18.87 6.54 15.15
C PRO A 230 -18.51 5.51 14.07
N GLU A 231 -19.47 5.07 13.25
CA GLU A 231 -19.18 4.19 12.13
C GLU A 231 -18.40 4.98 11.07
N GLU A 232 -17.07 4.85 11.12
CA GLU A 232 -16.09 5.40 10.16
C GLU A 232 -15.69 6.87 10.37
N THR A 233 -15.16 7.24 11.54
CA THR A 233 -14.17 8.33 11.53
C THR A 233 -12.87 7.79 10.96
N SER A 234 -12.63 8.01 9.67
CA SER A 234 -11.30 7.92 9.08
C SER A 234 -10.33 8.76 9.91
N GLY A 235 -9.28 8.09 10.38
CA GLY A 235 -8.17 8.69 11.08
C GLY A 235 -6.91 8.66 10.22
N ILE A 236 -5.96 9.51 10.55
CA ILE A 236 -4.59 9.32 10.08
C ILE A 236 -3.92 8.40 11.10
N GLU A 237 -3.47 7.24 10.63
CA GLU A 237 -2.59 6.37 11.41
C GLU A 237 -1.20 7.01 11.46
N ILE A 238 -0.77 7.39 12.66
CA ILE A 238 0.58 7.90 12.90
C ILE A 238 1.23 7.02 13.96
N ASP A 239 2.28 6.29 13.56
CA ASP A 239 3.05 5.40 14.44
C ASP A 239 2.21 4.25 15.05
N GLY A 240 1.27 3.69 14.29
CA GLY A 240 0.37 2.65 14.78
C GLY A 240 -0.77 3.16 15.66
N GLU A 241 -0.91 4.48 15.81
CA GLU A 241 -1.98 5.11 16.58
C GLU A 241 -2.86 6.00 15.69
N ASP A 242 -4.17 5.75 15.71
CA ASP A 242 -5.13 6.55 14.96
C ASP A 242 -5.38 7.91 15.61
N ILE A 243 -5.23 8.96 14.82
CA ILE A 243 -5.72 10.30 15.12
C ILE A 243 -7.00 10.50 14.29
N PRO A 244 -8.19 10.63 14.92
CA PRO A 244 -9.39 10.99 14.17
C PRO A 244 -9.18 12.38 13.56
N THR A 245 -9.34 12.52 12.25
CA THR A 245 -9.11 13.80 11.53
C THR A 245 -10.36 14.37 10.88
N GLU A 246 -11.44 13.60 10.83
CA GLU A 246 -12.68 14.03 10.17
C GLU A 246 -13.78 14.51 11.10
N GLN A 247 -13.49 14.64 12.40
CA GLN A 247 -14.46 15.16 13.35
C GLN A 247 -14.61 16.68 13.20
N TRP A 248 -15.86 17.16 13.22
CA TRP A 248 -16.14 18.59 13.13
C TRP A 248 -15.80 19.36 14.43
N VAL A 249 -15.72 18.64 15.57
CA VAL A 249 -15.24 19.15 16.88
C VAL A 249 -14.38 18.12 17.61
N TYR A 250 -13.38 18.60 18.36
CA TYR A 250 -12.48 17.77 19.16
C TYR A 250 -12.50 18.15 20.63
N THR A 251 -12.56 17.15 21.50
CA THR A 251 -12.39 17.35 22.95
C THR A 251 -10.94 17.67 23.31
N ASN A 252 -10.74 18.32 24.46
CA ASN A 252 -9.41 18.59 25.03
C ASN A 252 -8.58 17.31 25.14
N LYS A 253 -9.19 16.20 25.58
CA LYS A 253 -8.53 14.88 25.67
C LYS A 253 -8.04 14.38 24.30
N GLN A 254 -8.84 14.53 23.25
CA GLN A 254 -8.47 14.12 21.89
C GLN A 254 -7.33 15.00 21.34
N LEU A 255 -7.40 16.32 21.55
CA LEU A 255 -6.33 17.23 21.15
C LEU A 255 -5.03 16.92 21.88
N ASP A 256 -5.08 16.68 23.19
CA ASP A 256 -3.88 16.35 23.97
C ASP A 256 -3.27 15.02 23.53
N ARG A 257 -4.10 14.04 23.16
CA ARG A 257 -3.62 12.78 22.56
C ARG A 257 -2.94 13.04 21.21
N ALA A 258 -3.57 13.79 20.32
CA ALA A 258 -3.01 14.12 19.01
C ALA A 258 -1.67 14.86 19.13
N LYS A 259 -1.57 15.85 20.03
CA LYS A 259 -0.30 16.55 20.34
C LYS A 259 0.82 15.59 20.72
N LYS A 260 0.53 14.62 21.59
CA LYS A 260 1.51 13.60 22.03
C LYS A 260 1.94 12.71 20.88
N ILE A 261 1.03 12.28 20.02
CA ILE A 261 1.34 11.44 18.85
C ILE A 261 2.21 12.21 17.86
N ILE A 262 1.78 13.41 17.45
CA ILE A 262 2.50 14.28 16.52
C ILE A 262 3.92 14.62 17.03
N SER A 263 4.07 14.95 18.30
CA SER A 263 5.37 15.24 18.90
C SER A 263 6.28 14.00 18.97
N ARG A 264 5.74 12.81 19.26
CA ARG A 264 6.52 11.56 19.24
C ARG A 264 6.99 11.22 17.82
N TYR A 265 6.07 11.30 16.85
CA TYR A 265 6.36 11.01 15.46
C TYR A 265 7.43 11.94 14.88
N SER A 266 7.27 13.25 15.06
CA SER A 266 8.26 14.23 14.57
C SER A 266 9.64 14.03 15.20
N ALA A 267 9.73 13.68 16.48
CA ALA A 267 11.00 13.35 17.12
C ALA A 267 11.63 12.05 16.57
N LYS A 268 10.81 11.02 16.28
CA LYS A 268 11.24 9.76 15.66
C LYS A 268 11.77 9.99 14.25
N LEU A 269 11.07 10.80 13.44
CA LEU A 269 11.47 11.19 12.09
C LEU A 269 12.83 11.89 12.08
N VAL A 270 13.01 12.91 12.92
CA VAL A 270 14.28 13.63 13.06
C VAL A 270 15.41 12.68 13.51
N ARG A 271 15.14 11.78 14.47
CA ARG A 271 16.14 10.79 14.91
C ARG A 271 16.56 9.86 13.78
N LYS A 272 15.63 9.35 12.96
CA LYS A 272 15.93 8.52 11.80
C LYS A 272 16.84 9.26 10.81
N LEU A 273 16.48 10.49 10.44
CA LEU A 273 17.26 11.30 9.50
C LEU A 273 18.65 11.66 10.05
N LYS A 274 18.77 11.98 11.34
CA LYS A 274 20.07 12.19 12.00
C LYS A 274 20.97 10.97 11.92
N ASN A 275 20.41 9.78 12.12
CA ASN A 275 21.18 8.53 12.02
C ASN A 275 21.64 8.27 10.59
N LYS A 276 20.81 8.59 9.58
CA LYS A 276 21.14 8.48 8.15
C LYS A 276 22.22 9.50 7.72
N HIS A 277 22.16 10.74 8.20
CA HIS A 277 23.03 11.86 7.79
C HIS A 277 24.04 12.28 8.89
N ASN A 278 24.61 11.32 9.61
CA ASN A 278 25.38 11.55 10.85
C ASN A 278 26.66 12.42 10.71
N LYS A 279 27.14 12.68 9.50
CA LYS A 279 28.35 13.48 9.22
C LYS A 279 28.08 14.99 9.12
N GLU A 280 26.83 15.42 8.96
CA GLU A 280 26.47 16.81 8.69
C GLU A 280 25.99 17.55 9.94
N LYS A 281 26.93 17.86 10.84
CA LYS A 281 26.64 18.53 12.13
C LYS A 281 25.77 19.80 12.01
N LYS A 282 25.88 20.55 10.91
CA LYS A 282 25.07 21.76 10.63
C LYS A 282 23.60 21.41 10.38
N ASN A 283 23.31 20.42 9.54
CA ASN A 283 21.95 19.98 9.20
C ASN A 283 21.28 19.34 10.40
N ILE A 284 22.03 18.55 11.18
CA ILE A 284 21.60 18.02 12.48
C ILE A 284 21.13 19.14 13.43
N LYS A 285 21.90 20.23 13.55
CA LYS A 285 21.55 21.38 14.41
C LYS A 285 20.33 22.13 13.90
N LEU A 286 20.17 22.25 12.58
CA LEU A 286 19.00 22.86 11.95
C LEU A 286 17.73 22.02 12.19
N ALA A 287 17.82 20.70 12.02
CA ALA A 287 16.74 19.76 12.29
C ALA A 287 16.31 19.79 13.75
N ASP A 288 17.24 19.82 14.71
CA ASP A 288 16.92 19.96 16.14
C ASP A 288 16.23 21.29 16.46
N THR A 289 16.67 22.38 15.82
CA THR A 289 16.07 23.70 16.00
C THR A 289 14.65 23.73 15.42
N LEU A 290 14.45 23.11 14.25
CA LEU A 290 13.15 22.97 13.61
C LEU A 290 12.20 22.14 14.48
N LEU A 291 12.65 20.99 14.99
CA LEU A 291 11.88 20.13 15.90
C LEU A 291 11.47 20.88 17.18
N LYS A 292 12.38 21.64 17.79
CA LYS A 292 12.08 22.44 18.99
C LYS A 292 11.00 23.49 18.70
N LYS A 293 11.10 24.20 17.56
CA LYS A 293 10.09 25.17 17.14
C LYS A 293 8.75 24.50 16.88
N PHE A 294 8.75 23.40 16.13
CA PHE A 294 7.55 22.63 15.81
C PHE A 294 6.84 22.12 17.07
N ASN A 295 7.55 21.46 17.99
CA ASN A 295 6.97 20.95 19.23
C ASN A 295 6.39 22.06 20.11
N LYS A 296 6.99 23.27 20.10
CA LYS A 296 6.41 24.42 20.80
C LYS A 296 5.08 24.84 20.16
N THR A 297 5.00 24.85 18.83
CA THR A 297 3.77 25.15 18.10
C THR A 297 2.69 24.10 18.36
N VAL A 298 3.01 22.81 18.25
CA VAL A 298 2.08 21.69 18.50
C VAL A 298 1.55 21.71 19.93
N LYS A 299 2.42 21.95 20.93
CA LYS A 299 2.00 22.05 22.34
C LYS A 299 0.90 23.09 22.55
N ASN A 300 1.01 24.22 21.84
CA ASN A 300 0.04 25.33 21.89
C ASN A 300 -1.07 25.21 20.83
N GLY A 301 -1.09 24.13 20.03
CA GLY A 301 -2.10 23.90 19.02
C GLY A 301 -3.49 23.76 19.65
N TYR A 302 -4.45 24.49 19.09
CA TYR A 302 -5.85 24.46 19.52
C TYR A 302 -6.80 23.96 18.43
N ASP A 303 -6.29 23.78 17.21
CA ASP A 303 -7.03 23.32 16.03
C ASP A 303 -6.29 22.13 15.40
N MET A 304 -6.98 20.99 15.32
CA MET A 304 -6.47 19.73 14.78
C MET A 304 -6.05 19.86 13.31
N ASP A 305 -6.87 20.50 12.48
CA ASP A 305 -6.57 20.67 11.04
C ASP A 305 -5.30 21.50 10.84
N LEU A 306 -5.14 22.54 11.66
CA LEU A 306 -3.94 23.36 11.67
C LEU A 306 -2.72 22.56 12.13
N MET A 307 -2.86 21.71 13.16
CA MET A 307 -1.76 20.87 13.64
C MET A 307 -1.33 19.83 12.59
N VAL A 308 -2.25 19.22 11.85
CA VAL A 308 -1.92 18.30 10.74
C VAL A 308 -1.17 19.06 9.64
N LYS A 309 -1.68 20.21 9.18
CA LYS A 309 -0.98 21.03 8.18
C LYS A 309 0.42 21.46 8.62
N GLN A 310 0.56 21.81 9.89
CA GLN A 310 1.86 22.15 10.46
C GLN A 310 2.82 20.96 10.50
N LEU A 311 2.31 19.74 10.69
CA LEU A 311 3.09 18.52 10.59
C LEU A 311 3.57 18.32 9.14
N ASP A 312 2.70 18.48 8.16
CA ASP A 312 3.08 18.40 6.74
C ASP A 312 4.18 19.44 6.39
N ASP A 313 3.97 20.70 6.80
CA ASP A 313 4.96 21.76 6.63
C ASP A 313 6.28 21.45 7.33
N PHE A 314 6.22 20.81 8.50
CA PHE A 314 7.40 20.38 9.24
C PHE A 314 8.16 19.30 8.48
N ILE A 315 7.47 18.28 7.94
CA ILE A 315 8.06 17.22 7.14
C ILE A 315 8.74 17.81 5.91
N ILE A 316 8.04 18.64 5.12
CA ILE A 316 8.59 19.29 3.92
C ILE A 316 9.83 20.14 4.24
N ARG A 317 9.83 20.86 5.36
CA ARG A 317 10.99 21.66 5.79
C ARG A 317 12.14 20.80 6.30
N LEU A 318 11.83 19.69 6.94
CA LEU A 318 12.82 18.74 7.41
C LEU A 318 13.49 18.07 6.22
N ASP A 319 12.71 17.65 5.23
CA ASP A 319 13.20 17.14 3.95
C ASP A 319 14.12 18.18 3.32
N LYS A 320 13.72 19.45 3.20
CA LYS A 320 14.58 20.55 2.70
C LYS A 320 15.90 20.76 3.44
N ILE A 321 15.99 20.43 4.73
CA ILE A 321 17.23 20.54 5.51
C ILE A 321 18.21 19.42 5.13
N PHE A 322 17.67 18.25 4.80
CA PHE A 322 18.43 17.09 4.36
C PHE A 322 18.42 16.93 2.82
N GLU A 323 17.68 17.78 2.10
CA GLU A 323 17.73 17.93 0.64
C GLU A 323 19.10 18.47 0.30
N ASP A 324 19.91 17.56 -0.19
CA ASP A 324 21.20 17.89 -0.74
C ASP A 324 20.94 18.68 -2.04
N LYS A 325 21.38 19.95 -2.13
CA LYS A 325 21.38 20.68 -3.42
C LYS A 325 22.20 19.97 -4.50
N ASN A 326 22.97 18.96 -4.11
CA ASN A 326 23.75 18.08 -4.95
C ASN A 326 23.17 16.65 -5.07
N MET A 327 21.90 16.40 -4.74
CA MET A 327 21.29 15.06 -4.87
C MET A 327 20.91 14.67 -6.32
N LYS A 328 21.59 15.25 -7.32
CA LYS A 328 21.89 14.57 -8.59
C LYS A 328 23.31 14.01 -8.59
N HIS A 329 23.85 13.61 -7.44
CA HIS A 329 25.04 12.78 -7.44
C HIS A 329 24.62 11.32 -7.62
N PRO A 330 24.97 10.67 -8.74
CA PRO A 330 24.96 9.22 -8.80
C PRO A 330 25.77 8.70 -7.61
N MET A 331 25.29 7.63 -6.99
CA MET A 331 26.02 6.89 -5.97
C MET A 331 27.52 6.87 -6.33
N MET A 332 28.41 7.35 -5.45
CA MET A 332 29.84 7.16 -5.69
C MET A 332 30.06 5.66 -5.91
N THR A 333 30.78 5.30 -6.96
CA THR A 333 30.95 3.92 -7.47
C THR A 333 31.25 2.89 -6.37
N GLY A 334 31.88 3.32 -5.27
CA GLY A 334 32.20 2.49 -4.10
C GLY A 334 31.03 2.12 -3.17
N ASP A 335 29.96 2.92 -3.09
CA ASP A 335 28.75 2.53 -2.34
C ASP A 335 27.92 1.51 -3.13
N ARG A 336 27.87 1.68 -4.47
CA ARG A 336 27.26 0.72 -5.42
C ARG A 336 27.89 -0.66 -5.31
N GLU A 337 29.22 -0.70 -5.26
CA GLU A 337 29.99 -1.93 -5.11
C GLU A 337 29.82 -2.55 -3.72
N ARG A 338 29.59 -1.74 -2.67
CA ARG A 338 29.33 -2.24 -1.31
C ARG A 338 27.95 -2.89 -1.18
N ALA A 339 26.92 -2.31 -1.79
CA ALA A 339 25.58 -2.91 -1.80
C ALA A 339 25.57 -4.24 -2.58
N LYS A 340 26.19 -4.28 -3.77
CA LYS A 340 26.39 -5.54 -4.53
C LYS A 340 27.10 -6.60 -3.69
N LYS A 341 28.21 -6.23 -3.03
CA LYS A 341 28.95 -7.15 -2.15
C LYS A 341 28.14 -7.61 -0.93
N ARG A 342 27.26 -6.78 -0.37
CA ARG A 342 26.34 -7.19 0.73
C ARG A 342 25.31 -8.19 0.25
N LEU A 343 24.66 -7.94 -0.89
CA LEU A 343 23.71 -8.89 -1.49
C LEU A 343 24.40 -10.21 -1.84
N GLU A 344 25.60 -10.16 -2.44
CA GLU A 344 26.43 -11.35 -2.69
C GLU A 344 26.82 -12.07 -1.39
N ALA A 345 27.13 -11.34 -0.32
CA ALA A 345 27.44 -11.93 0.97
C ALA A 345 26.22 -12.62 1.60
N ILE A 346 25.03 -12.02 1.52
CA ILE A 346 23.76 -12.64 1.96
C ILE A 346 23.51 -13.95 1.19
N PHE A 347 23.70 -13.91 -0.13
CA PHE A 347 23.62 -15.10 -0.99
C PHE A 347 24.64 -16.19 -0.61
N MET A 348 25.89 -15.80 -0.31
CA MET A 348 26.94 -16.74 0.10
C MET A 348 26.76 -17.26 1.52
N ASP A 349 26.14 -16.49 2.42
CA ASP A 349 25.80 -16.93 3.78
C ASP A 349 24.68 -17.98 3.75
N TYR A 350 23.72 -17.85 2.84
CA TYR A 350 22.71 -18.89 2.57
C TYR A 350 23.35 -20.23 2.14
N ARG A 351 24.37 -20.20 1.29
CA ARG A 351 25.11 -21.40 0.88
C ARG A 351 25.90 -22.09 2.01
N LYS A 352 26.13 -21.40 3.13
CA LYS A 352 26.99 -21.86 4.22
C LYS A 352 26.22 -22.33 5.45
N LYS A 353 25.02 -21.79 5.70
CA LYS A 353 24.23 -22.05 6.92
C LYS A 353 23.13 -23.09 6.70
N ASP A 354 22.75 -23.72 7.81
CA ASP A 354 21.86 -24.87 7.85
C ASP A 354 20.48 -24.59 7.24
N TYR A 355 19.94 -25.56 6.50
CA TYR A 355 18.71 -25.43 5.71
C TYR A 355 17.47 -25.68 6.58
N SER A 356 17.13 -24.70 7.42
CA SER A 356 15.86 -24.61 8.15
C SER A 356 14.97 -23.50 7.57
N ASP A 357 13.66 -23.67 7.66
CA ASP A 357 12.68 -22.69 7.15
C ASP A 357 12.83 -21.33 7.86
N SER A 358 13.13 -21.35 9.16
CA SER A 358 13.46 -20.16 9.95
C SER A 358 14.70 -19.41 9.43
N ASN A 359 15.70 -20.12 8.90
CA ASN A 359 16.89 -19.50 8.33
C ASN A 359 16.61 -18.92 6.94
N TRP A 360 15.69 -19.53 6.17
CA TRP A 360 15.21 -19.00 4.90
C TRP A 360 14.42 -17.69 5.08
N GLU A 361 13.48 -17.65 6.03
CA GLU A 361 12.73 -16.43 6.37
C GLU A 361 13.66 -15.29 6.80
N ASN A 362 14.67 -15.57 7.62
CA ASN A 362 15.66 -14.58 8.06
C ASN A 362 16.48 -14.01 6.88
N ILE A 363 16.81 -14.86 5.90
CA ILE A 363 17.54 -14.44 4.70
C ILE A 363 16.64 -13.64 3.75
N MET A 364 15.38 -14.05 3.59
CA MET A 364 14.39 -13.30 2.82
C MET A 364 14.10 -11.94 3.46
N GLN A 365 14.04 -11.85 4.79
CA GLN A 365 13.88 -10.57 5.48
C GLN A 365 15.08 -9.65 5.23
N LYS A 366 16.32 -10.13 5.41
CA LYS A 366 17.52 -9.34 5.11
C LYS A 366 17.60 -8.89 3.65
N HIS A 367 17.10 -9.71 2.74
CA HIS A 367 16.98 -9.37 1.33
C HIS A 367 15.95 -8.26 1.11
N SER A 368 14.74 -8.40 1.67
CA SER A 368 13.70 -7.36 1.61
C SER A 368 14.19 -6.04 2.22
N ASP A 369 14.81 -6.07 3.40
CA ASP A 369 15.38 -4.89 4.04
C ASP A 369 16.45 -4.20 3.14
N THR A 370 17.27 -4.99 2.45
CA THR A 370 18.31 -4.46 1.54
C THR A 370 17.71 -3.91 0.24
N ILE A 371 16.59 -4.47 -0.24
CA ILE A 371 15.84 -3.95 -1.39
C ILE A 371 15.16 -2.64 -1.02
N GLU A 372 14.48 -2.59 0.12
CA GLU A 372 13.82 -1.39 0.63
C GLU A 372 14.85 -0.25 0.78
N GLU A 373 16.05 -0.55 1.31
CA GLU A 373 17.17 0.42 1.34
C GLU A 373 17.61 0.93 -0.05
N LEU A 374 17.48 0.12 -1.12
CA LEU A 374 17.84 0.48 -2.49
C LEU A 374 16.72 1.23 -3.22
N GLU A 375 15.45 0.86 -2.97
CA GLU A 375 14.26 1.52 -3.52
C GLU A 375 14.04 2.90 -2.88
N ASP A 376 14.22 3.02 -1.56
CA ASP A 376 14.17 4.27 -0.80
C ASP A 376 15.26 5.28 -1.20
N ALA A 377 16.25 4.86 -2.00
CA ALA A 377 17.30 5.72 -2.52
C ALA A 377 16.94 6.38 -3.88
N GLU A 378 15.73 6.20 -4.42
CA GLU A 378 15.25 6.75 -5.71
C GLU A 378 16.11 6.40 -6.95
N TYR A 379 16.54 5.14 -7.09
CA TYR A 379 17.31 4.66 -8.26
C TYR A 379 16.62 3.48 -8.99
N ILE A 380 15.40 3.69 -9.44
CA ILE A 380 14.51 2.67 -10.03
C ILE A 380 15.17 1.94 -11.23
N GLU A 381 15.97 2.62 -12.05
CA GLU A 381 16.48 2.05 -13.31
C GLU A 381 17.54 0.94 -13.16
N ASP A 382 18.37 0.95 -12.10
CA ASP A 382 19.41 -0.08 -11.86
C ASP A 382 19.00 -1.09 -10.78
N ALA A 383 18.10 -0.69 -9.87
CA ALA A 383 17.57 -1.56 -8.82
C ALA A 383 16.88 -2.76 -9.45
N ASP A 384 16.07 -2.54 -10.49
CA ASP A 384 15.36 -3.59 -11.22
C ASP A 384 16.32 -4.62 -11.82
N GLU A 385 17.45 -4.21 -12.40
CA GLU A 385 18.41 -5.15 -12.98
C GLU A 385 19.12 -5.99 -11.90
N ILE A 386 19.50 -5.36 -10.78
CA ILE A 386 20.14 -6.05 -9.65
C ILE A 386 19.15 -7.01 -8.98
N ILE A 387 17.92 -6.56 -8.73
CA ILE A 387 16.80 -7.35 -8.18
C ILE A 387 16.50 -8.53 -9.10
N LYS A 388 16.41 -8.29 -10.41
CA LYS A 388 16.16 -9.34 -11.42
C LYS A 388 17.28 -10.36 -11.48
N ASN A 389 18.54 -9.93 -11.49
CA ASN A 389 19.70 -10.83 -11.52
C ASN A 389 19.79 -11.67 -10.24
N PHE A 390 19.50 -11.08 -9.09
CA PHE A 390 19.48 -11.77 -7.81
C PHE A 390 18.31 -12.75 -7.68
N GLY A 391 17.09 -12.33 -8.04
CA GLY A 391 15.91 -13.20 -8.08
C GLY A 391 16.10 -14.40 -9.02
N ASN A 392 16.78 -14.20 -10.15
CA ASN A 392 17.17 -15.29 -11.06
C ASN A 392 18.22 -16.23 -10.45
N ALA A 393 19.18 -15.71 -9.67
CA ALA A 393 20.17 -16.51 -8.97
C ALA A 393 19.52 -17.36 -7.85
N LEU A 394 18.57 -16.78 -7.09
CA LEU A 394 17.79 -17.48 -6.06
C LEU A 394 16.94 -18.62 -6.64
N LYS A 395 16.26 -18.39 -7.77
CA LYS A 395 15.46 -19.44 -8.47
C LYS A 395 16.30 -20.65 -8.89
N LYS A 396 17.61 -20.46 -9.14
CA LYS A 396 18.55 -21.52 -9.49
C LYS A 396 19.08 -22.30 -8.27
N VAL A 397 18.78 -21.86 -7.04
CA VAL A 397 19.23 -22.56 -5.84
C VAL A 397 18.39 -23.82 -5.63
N PRO A 398 19.01 -25.01 -5.56
CA PRO A 398 18.27 -26.23 -5.28
C PRO A 398 17.66 -26.18 -3.88
N THR A 399 16.38 -26.55 -3.77
CA THR A 399 15.74 -26.78 -2.47
C THR A 399 16.47 -27.87 -1.67
N LYS A 400 16.30 -27.92 -0.34
CA LYS A 400 16.88 -28.95 0.55
C LYS A 400 16.70 -30.37 -0.01
N ALA A 401 15.53 -30.69 -0.53
CA ALA A 401 15.24 -31.98 -1.17
C ALA A 401 16.07 -32.21 -2.46
N LYS A 402 16.21 -31.18 -3.31
CA LYS A 402 17.02 -31.23 -4.53
C LYS A 402 18.52 -31.37 -4.21
N GLU A 403 19.02 -30.63 -3.21
CA GLU A 403 20.44 -30.68 -2.82
C GLU A 403 20.81 -32.00 -2.15
N LEU A 404 19.96 -32.52 -1.26
CA LEU A 404 20.09 -33.87 -0.69
C LEU A 404 20.19 -34.93 -1.78
N LYS A 405 19.30 -34.88 -2.78
CA LYS A 405 19.31 -35.81 -3.92
C LYS A 405 20.61 -35.71 -4.72
N LEU A 406 21.11 -34.50 -4.96
CA LEU A 406 22.30 -34.24 -5.77
C LEU A 406 23.59 -34.69 -5.06
N GLN A 407 23.76 -34.33 -3.77
CA GLN A 407 24.90 -34.77 -2.97
C GLN A 407 24.88 -36.28 -2.73
N ARG A 408 23.70 -36.88 -2.51
CA ARG A 408 23.55 -38.33 -2.37
C ARG A 408 24.01 -39.04 -3.64
N LYS A 409 23.57 -38.57 -4.81
CA LYS A 409 24.02 -39.09 -6.11
C LYS A 409 25.54 -38.97 -6.29
N LYS A 410 26.12 -37.83 -5.90
CA LYS A 410 27.58 -37.59 -5.95
C LYS A 410 28.35 -38.60 -5.08
N TYR A 411 27.97 -38.76 -3.80
CA TYR A 411 28.64 -39.68 -2.89
C TYR A 411 28.49 -41.14 -3.32
N ILE A 412 27.31 -41.55 -3.78
CA ILE A 412 27.09 -42.90 -4.33
C ILE A 412 27.98 -43.14 -5.56
N LYS A 413 28.14 -42.16 -6.44
CA LYS A 413 29.03 -42.26 -7.62
C LYS A 413 30.49 -42.48 -7.22
N ILE A 414 30.96 -41.85 -6.14
CA ILE A 414 32.31 -42.05 -5.61
C ILE A 414 32.48 -43.50 -5.14
N PHE A 415 31.53 -44.03 -4.36
CA PHE A 415 31.58 -45.42 -3.93
C PHE A 415 31.53 -46.40 -5.11
N LEU A 416 30.66 -46.17 -6.10
CA LEU A 416 30.60 -46.98 -7.33
C LEU A 416 31.93 -47.00 -8.10
N LYS A 417 32.67 -45.88 -8.15
CA LYS A 417 34.01 -45.86 -8.76
C LYS A 417 35.01 -46.71 -7.97
N MET A 418 34.95 -46.70 -6.63
CA MET A 418 35.80 -47.54 -5.79
C MET A 418 35.49 -49.03 -5.96
N GLU A 419 34.22 -49.37 -6.19
CA GLU A 419 33.76 -50.74 -6.49
C GLU A 419 34.34 -51.28 -7.81
N LYS A 420 34.45 -50.41 -8.82
CA LYS A 420 34.92 -50.77 -10.17
C LYS A 420 36.44 -50.81 -10.32
N ALA A 421 37.21 -50.30 -9.35
CA ALA A 421 38.67 -50.29 -9.43
C ALA A 421 39.24 -51.71 -9.27
N SER A 422 40.03 -52.18 -10.25
CA SER A 422 40.47 -53.58 -10.43
C SER A 422 41.55 -54.10 -9.45
N LYS A 423 41.99 -53.31 -8.46
CA LYS A 423 43.20 -53.60 -7.66
C LYS A 423 42.94 -54.20 -6.26
N TYR A 424 41.71 -54.62 -5.94
CA TYR A 424 41.29 -54.92 -4.55
C TYR A 424 40.33 -56.13 -4.44
N ASP A 425 40.23 -56.73 -3.25
CA ASP A 425 39.23 -57.77 -2.92
C ASP A 425 37.80 -57.22 -3.07
N LYS A 426 37.18 -57.54 -4.22
CA LYS A 426 35.87 -57.03 -4.63
C LYS A 426 34.77 -57.41 -3.65
N LYS A 427 34.81 -58.61 -3.05
CA LYS A 427 33.73 -59.10 -2.16
C LYS A 427 33.64 -58.26 -0.89
N LYS A 428 34.78 -57.94 -0.26
CA LYS A 428 34.82 -57.16 0.99
C LYS A 428 34.46 -55.70 0.78
N ILE A 429 34.97 -55.08 -0.28
CA ILE A 429 34.66 -53.69 -0.63
C ILE A 429 33.18 -53.54 -1.03
N HIS A 430 32.64 -54.49 -1.80
CA HIS A 430 31.23 -54.49 -2.20
C HIS A 430 30.28 -54.50 -0.98
N LYS A 431 30.57 -55.29 0.06
CA LYS A 431 29.77 -55.33 1.29
C LYS A 431 29.72 -53.97 2.00
N ILE A 432 30.84 -53.24 2.05
CA ILE A 432 30.93 -51.91 2.67
C ILE A 432 30.20 -50.87 1.83
N ILE A 433 30.36 -50.91 0.50
CA ILE A 433 29.69 -49.99 -0.42
C ILE A 433 28.18 -50.20 -0.42
N ARG A 434 27.70 -51.46 -0.35
CA ARG A 434 26.27 -51.76 -0.24
C ARG A 434 25.67 -51.16 1.04
N LYS A 435 26.34 -51.30 2.18
CA LYS A 435 25.93 -50.65 3.44
C LYS A 435 26.00 -49.11 3.35
N ALA A 436 27.05 -48.57 2.75
CA ALA A 436 27.21 -47.13 2.55
C ALA A 436 26.07 -46.53 1.70
N LYS A 437 25.68 -47.20 0.60
CA LYS A 437 24.55 -46.79 -0.24
C LYS A 437 23.25 -46.75 0.57
N ALA A 438 22.93 -47.83 1.29
CA ALA A 438 21.70 -47.91 2.09
C ALA A 438 21.62 -46.79 3.14
N GLU A 439 22.70 -46.54 3.88
CA GLU A 439 22.74 -45.47 4.89
C GLU A 439 22.70 -44.07 4.28
N LEU A 440 23.31 -43.86 3.11
CA LEU A 440 23.21 -42.58 2.38
C LEU A 440 21.78 -42.30 1.88
N TYR A 441 21.00 -43.34 1.54
CA TYR A 441 19.59 -43.18 1.17
C TYR A 441 18.71 -42.86 2.39
N LYS A 442 19.04 -43.38 3.57
CA LYS A 442 18.34 -43.09 4.84
C LYS A 442 18.69 -41.74 5.46
N ALA A 443 19.72 -41.06 4.99
CA ALA A 443 20.08 -39.74 5.49
C ALA A 443 19.06 -38.67 5.03
N ASP A 444 18.43 -38.03 6.01
CA ASP A 444 17.36 -37.03 5.93
C ASP A 444 17.87 -35.58 5.96
N SER A 445 19.12 -35.36 6.41
CA SER A 445 19.79 -34.05 6.43
C SER A 445 21.15 -34.07 5.72
N LEU A 446 21.62 -32.91 5.26
CA LEU A 446 22.91 -32.78 4.58
C LEU A 446 24.08 -33.11 5.52
N GLU A 447 23.97 -32.75 6.80
CA GLU A 447 24.96 -33.09 7.82
C GLU A 447 25.06 -34.59 8.04
N LYS A 448 23.91 -35.27 8.20
CA LYS A 448 23.84 -36.73 8.35
C LYS A 448 24.38 -37.41 7.09
N LEU A 449 24.03 -36.91 5.91
CA LEU A 449 24.54 -37.42 4.63
C LEU A 449 26.07 -37.28 4.53
N LYS A 450 26.64 -36.14 4.93
CA LYS A 450 28.08 -35.88 4.94
C LYS A 450 28.82 -36.72 5.99
N SER A 451 28.22 -36.89 7.17
CA SER A 451 28.76 -37.73 8.25
C SER A 451 28.81 -39.20 7.82
N VAL A 452 27.70 -39.75 7.33
CA VAL A 452 27.61 -41.11 6.77
C VAL A 452 28.64 -41.30 5.67
N TYR A 453 28.73 -40.35 4.72
CA TYR A 453 29.75 -40.39 3.67
C TYR A 453 31.17 -40.49 4.23
N LYS A 454 31.55 -39.62 5.18
CA LYS A 454 32.90 -39.63 5.78
C LYS A 454 33.20 -40.96 6.49
N ILE A 455 32.27 -41.47 7.29
CA ILE A 455 32.42 -42.73 8.02
C ILE A 455 32.67 -43.88 7.05
N TYR A 456 31.82 -44.02 6.03
CA TYR A 456 31.92 -45.12 5.09
C TYR A 456 33.08 -44.96 4.09
N LEU A 457 33.45 -43.73 3.73
CA LEU A 457 34.65 -43.47 2.92
C LEU A 457 35.91 -43.91 3.68
N LYS A 458 36.01 -43.60 4.98
CA LYS A 458 37.12 -44.03 5.83
C LYS A 458 37.17 -45.56 5.94
N LYS A 459 36.03 -46.22 6.14
CA LYS A 459 35.94 -47.70 6.15
C LYS A 459 36.33 -48.30 4.80
N ALA A 460 35.85 -47.74 3.70
CA ALA A 460 36.18 -48.20 2.34
C ALA A 460 37.68 -48.03 2.05
N LYS A 461 38.27 -46.87 2.34
CA LYS A 461 39.71 -46.62 2.18
C LYS A 461 40.57 -47.56 3.04
N ARG A 462 40.21 -47.78 4.31
CA ARG A 462 40.91 -48.75 5.18
C ARG A 462 40.88 -50.15 4.59
N THR A 463 39.70 -50.61 4.16
CA THR A 463 39.53 -51.93 3.54
C THR A 463 40.35 -52.07 2.25
N VAL A 464 40.38 -51.01 1.44
CA VAL A 464 41.22 -50.92 0.24
C VAL A 464 42.71 -51.03 0.56
N ILE A 465 43.18 -50.41 1.65
CA ILE A 465 44.59 -50.48 2.09
C ILE A 465 44.92 -51.85 2.67
N THR A 466 44.09 -52.37 3.58
CA THR A 466 44.31 -53.64 4.28
C THR A 466 44.23 -54.85 3.35
N PHE A 467 43.35 -54.82 2.35
CA PHE A 467 43.14 -55.90 1.39
C PHE A 467 43.60 -55.53 -0.02
N LYS A 468 44.59 -54.62 -0.12
CA LYS A 468 45.29 -54.35 -1.36
C LYS A 468 45.94 -55.65 -1.83
N ILE A 469 45.62 -56.09 -3.04
CA ILE A 469 46.23 -57.29 -3.61
C ILE A 469 47.74 -57.01 -3.73
N LYS A 470 48.56 -57.63 -2.89
CA LYS A 470 50.01 -57.70 -3.12
C LYS A 470 50.19 -58.55 -4.37
N VAL A 471 50.55 -57.92 -5.49
CA VAL A 471 51.00 -58.64 -6.67
C VAL A 471 52.25 -59.42 -6.24
N LYS A 472 52.17 -60.76 -6.20
CA LYS A 472 53.37 -61.59 -6.07
C LYS A 472 54.29 -61.22 -7.24
N LYS A 473 55.56 -60.91 -6.98
CA LYS A 473 56.58 -60.78 -8.04
C LYS A 473 56.47 -62.02 -8.95
N PRO A 474 56.58 -61.88 -10.27
CA PRO A 474 56.58 -63.03 -11.17
C PRO A 474 57.76 -63.93 -10.79
N VAL A 475 57.46 -65.19 -10.46
CA VAL A 475 58.46 -66.25 -10.30
C VAL A 475 58.93 -66.62 -11.70
N GLN A 476 60.25 -66.56 -11.94
CA GLN A 476 60.88 -67.11 -13.14
C GLN A 476 60.62 -68.62 -13.19
N GLY A 477 60.04 -69.11 -14.30
CA GLY A 477 59.84 -70.53 -14.61
C GLY A 477 58.91 -70.70 -15.82
N PRO A 478 59.09 -71.76 -16.62
CA PRO A 478 59.51 -71.67 -18.01
C PRO A 478 58.38 -71.38 -19.00
N TYR A 479 58.71 -70.68 -20.09
CA TYR A 479 57.83 -70.42 -21.22
C TYR A 479 57.28 -71.72 -21.85
N PRO A 480 55.96 -71.84 -22.06
CA PRO A 480 55.42 -72.67 -23.12
C PRO A 480 55.38 -71.84 -24.42
N ARG A 481 56.02 -72.37 -25.47
CA ARG A 481 56.01 -71.87 -26.85
C ARG A 481 54.59 -71.53 -27.32
N VAL A 482 54.37 -70.30 -27.78
CA VAL A 482 53.21 -69.97 -28.63
C VAL A 482 53.71 -69.79 -30.07
N LYS A 483 53.15 -70.60 -30.97
CA LYS A 483 53.38 -70.57 -32.43
C LYS A 483 53.02 -69.19 -33.01
N GLY A 484 53.97 -68.65 -33.78
CA GLY A 484 53.75 -67.80 -34.95
C GLY A 484 52.87 -66.57 -34.79
N PHE A 485 53.49 -65.44 -34.41
CA PHE A 485 53.03 -64.11 -34.83
C PHE A 485 54.11 -63.52 -35.72
N ASN A 486 53.82 -63.35 -37.01
CA ASN A 486 54.78 -62.86 -37.99
C ASN A 486 54.94 -61.34 -37.86
N MET A 487 56.03 -60.91 -37.20
CA MET A 487 56.30 -59.51 -36.92
C MET A 487 56.54 -58.68 -38.21
N GLU A 488 56.85 -59.33 -39.33
CA GLU A 488 57.06 -58.65 -40.62
C GLU A 488 55.77 -58.03 -41.19
N GLU A 489 54.60 -58.64 -40.95
CA GLU A 489 53.32 -58.09 -41.42
C GLU A 489 52.92 -56.84 -40.61
N VAL A 490 53.20 -56.84 -39.31
CA VAL A 490 52.96 -55.69 -38.43
C VAL A 490 53.88 -54.53 -38.80
N ILE A 491 55.15 -54.81 -39.10
CA ILE A 491 56.11 -53.78 -39.52
C ILE A 491 55.72 -53.22 -40.90
N LYS A 492 55.27 -54.05 -41.85
CA LYS A 492 54.76 -53.58 -43.15
C LYS A 492 53.53 -52.69 -43.00
N PHE A 493 52.60 -53.03 -42.09
CA PHE A 493 51.40 -52.23 -41.83
C PHE A 493 51.74 -50.87 -41.21
N VAL A 494 52.66 -50.83 -40.25
CA VAL A 494 53.12 -49.59 -39.60
C VAL A 494 53.90 -48.71 -40.59
N LEU A 495 54.76 -49.29 -41.44
CA LEU A 495 55.49 -48.53 -42.45
C LEU A 495 54.58 -47.99 -43.56
N HIS A 496 53.52 -48.71 -43.95
CA HIS A 496 52.52 -48.21 -44.90
C HIS A 496 51.74 -47.02 -44.34
N LEU A 497 51.33 -47.08 -43.06
CA LEU A 497 50.67 -45.97 -42.35
C LEU A 497 51.55 -44.71 -42.26
N ILE A 498 52.86 -44.88 -42.02
CA ILE A 498 53.80 -43.76 -41.98
C ILE A 498 53.98 -43.12 -43.37
N ARG A 499 53.97 -43.92 -44.46
CA ARG A 499 54.09 -43.41 -45.84
C ARG A 499 52.85 -42.63 -46.30
N VAL A 500 51.65 -43.08 -45.93
CA VAL A 500 50.39 -42.41 -46.29
C VAL A 500 50.22 -41.08 -45.56
N ILE A 501 50.66 -40.99 -44.30
CA ILE A 501 50.57 -39.76 -43.49
C ILE A 501 51.62 -38.71 -43.91
N GLY A 502 52.75 -39.13 -44.49
CA GLY A 502 53.80 -38.24 -44.98
C GLY A 502 53.56 -37.61 -46.37
N SER A 503 52.55 -38.06 -47.13
CA SER A 503 52.29 -37.65 -48.52
C SER A 503 51.18 -36.58 -48.67
N GLN A 504 50.63 -36.04 -47.58
CA GLN A 504 49.66 -34.94 -47.60
C GLN A 504 50.21 -33.65 -46.95
N ARG A 505 51.51 -33.37 -47.17
CA ARG A 505 52.10 -32.04 -47.00
C ARG A 505 52.71 -31.56 -48.30
#